data_AF-A0A6N3QQN0-F1
#
_entry.id   AF-A0A6N3QQN0-F1
#
_cell.length_a   1.000
_cell.length_b   1.000
_cell.length_c   1.000
_cell.angle_alpha   90.00
_cell.angle_beta   90.00
_cell.angle_gamma   90.00
#
_symmetry.space_group_name_H-M   'P 1'
#
loop_
_entity.id
_entity.type
_entity.pdbx_description
1 polymer ?
#
loop_
_entity_poly.entity_id
_entity_poly.type
_entity_poly.pdbx_seq_one_letter_code
_entity_poly.pdbx_strand_id
1 'polypeptide(L)' 'MASGDELVIEFDCTQATEAIPQWAAEEGHAITDYQQIGDAAWSITVQKA' A
#
# COMPACT_ATOMS: atom_id res chain seq x y z
N MET A 1 -10.97 12.82 5.59
CA MET A 1 -10.29 11.58 5.97
C MET A 1 -9.40 11.93 7.15
N ALA A 2 -9.70 11.37 8.31
CA ALA A 2 -8.94 11.62 9.53
C ALA A 2 -7.57 10.91 9.42
N SER A 3 -6.57 11.44 10.11
CA SER A 3 -5.32 10.72 10.34
C SER A 3 -5.63 9.39 11.03
N GLY A 4 -5.10 8.30 10.50
CA GLY A 4 -5.40 6.92 10.91
C GLY A 4 -6.30 6.11 9.97
N ASP A 5 -6.84 6.70 8.89
CA ASP A 5 -7.62 5.99 7.87
C ASP A 5 -6.71 4.99 7.11
N GLU A 6 -7.20 3.77 6.91
CA GLU A 6 -6.47 2.70 6.21
C GLU A 6 -6.98 2.57 4.78
N LEU A 7 -6.06 2.67 3.82
CA LEU A 7 -6.31 2.45 2.41
C LEU A 7 -5.71 1.10 2.01
N VAL A 8 -6.57 0.15 1.68
CA VAL A 8 -6.17 -1.15 1.13
C VAL A 8 -6.10 -1.04 -0.39
N ILE A 9 -4.96 -1.41 -0.96
CA ILE A 9 -4.71 -1.35 -2.40
C ILE A 9 -4.33 -2.75 -2.87
N GLU A 10 -5.18 -3.32 -3.70
CA GLU A 10 -4.93 -4.61 -4.36
C GLU A 10 -4.40 -4.36 -5.77
N PHE A 11 -3.32 -5.03 -6.13
CA PHE A 11 -2.67 -4.85 -7.42
C PHE A 11 -2.01 -6.15 -7.90
N ASP A 12 -1.90 -6.29 -9.21
CA ASP A 12 -1.36 -7.46 -9.90
C ASP A 12 -0.06 -7.17 -10.66
N CYS A 13 0.34 -5.89 -10.73
CA CYS A 13 1.54 -5.45 -11.40
C CYS A 13 2.71 -5.37 -10.41
N THR A 14 3.82 -6.05 -10.72
CA THR A 14 5.02 -6.02 -9.88
C THR A 14 5.57 -4.60 -9.68
N GLN A 15 5.37 -3.69 -10.64
CA GLN A 15 5.81 -2.30 -10.53
C GLN A 15 5.13 -1.55 -9.37
N ALA A 16 3.89 -1.92 -9.02
CA ALA A 16 3.17 -1.31 -7.91
C ALA A 16 3.77 -1.70 -6.53
N THR A 17 4.51 -2.80 -6.44
CA THR A 17 5.22 -3.19 -5.21
C THR A 17 6.28 -2.19 -4.80
N GLU A 18 6.86 -1.45 -5.75
CA GLU A 18 7.89 -0.43 -5.51
C GLU A 18 7.29 0.98 -5.49
N ALA A 19 6.32 1.25 -6.36
CA ALA A 19 5.71 2.57 -6.50
C ALA A 19 4.82 2.95 -5.30
N ILE A 20 4.01 2.02 -4.77
CA ILE A 20 3.09 2.32 -3.65
C ILE A 20 3.85 2.68 -2.38
N PRO A 21 4.88 1.92 -1.93
CA PRO A 21 5.67 2.30 -0.76
C PRO A 21 6.39 3.63 -0.93
N GLN A 22 6.89 3.93 -2.14
CA GLN A 22 7.54 5.21 -2.41
C GLN A 22 6.56 6.38 -2.28
N TRP A 23 5.40 6.30 -2.93
CA TRP A 23 4.35 7.32 -2.80
C TRP A 23 3.91 7.50 -1.35
N ALA A 24 3.70 6.40 -0.62
CA ALA A 24 3.35 6.45 0.79
C ALA A 24 4.41 7.20 1.61
N ALA A 25 5.70 6.90 1.40
CA ALA A 25 6.79 7.61 2.07
C ALA A 25 6.86 9.11 1.69
N GLU A 26 6.62 9.46 0.43
CA GLU A 26 6.60 10.85 -0.04
C GLU A 26 5.44 11.66 0.55
N GLU A 27 4.25 11.05 0.69
CA GLU A 27 3.10 11.68 1.33
C GLU A 27 3.12 11.57 2.87
N GLY A 28 4.14 10.91 3.42
CA GLY A 28 4.29 10.68 4.87
C GLY A 28 3.31 9.65 5.45
N HIS A 29 2.68 8.83 4.61
CA HIS A 29 1.84 7.71 5.00
C HIS A 29 2.68 6.49 5.42
N ALA A 30 2.12 5.68 6.32
CA ALA A 30 2.78 4.47 6.80
C ALA A 30 2.21 3.24 6.10
N ILE A 31 3.08 2.29 5.70
CA ILE A 31 2.60 0.97 5.26
C ILE A 31 2.41 0.10 6.51
N THR A 32 1.18 -0.37 6.75
CA THR A 32 0.85 -1.21 7.92
C THR A 32 0.79 -2.69 7.59
N ASP A 33 0.48 -3.04 6.34
CA ASP A 33 0.41 -4.44 5.89
C ASP A 33 0.85 -4.56 4.43
N TYR A 34 1.53 -5.66 4.10
CA TYR A 34 1.93 -5.99 2.73
C TYR A 34 1.96 -7.50 2.57
N GLN A 35 1.08 -8.04 1.75
CA GLN A 35 0.92 -9.48 1.58
C GLN A 35 0.60 -9.86 0.13
N GLN A 36 1.10 -11.02 -0.28
CA GLN A 36 0.71 -11.64 -1.55
C GLN A 36 -0.57 -12.45 -1.33
N ILE A 37 -1.65 -12.08 -2.02
CA ILE A 37 -2.96 -12.72 -1.91
C ILE A 37 -3.24 -13.73 -3.04
N GLY A 38 -2.36 -13.80 -4.06
CA GLY A 38 -2.45 -14.77 -5.15
C GLY A 38 -1.20 -14.82 -6.03
N ASP A 39 -1.24 -15.67 -7.07
CA ASP A 39 -0.10 -15.97 -7.96
C ASP A 39 0.55 -14.72 -8.57
N ALA A 40 -0.27 -13.73 -8.92
CA ALA A 40 0.14 -12.41 -9.39
C ALA A 40 -0.76 -11.34 -8.77
N ALA A 41 -1.07 -11.45 -7.49
CA ALA A 41 -1.92 -10.48 -6.79
C ALA A 41 -1.34 -10.18 -5.41
N TRP A 42 -1.23 -8.90 -5.10
CA TRP A 42 -0.71 -8.38 -3.85
C TRP A 42 -1.71 -7.39 -3.26
N SER A 43 -1.68 -7.28 -1.95
CA SER A 43 -2.42 -6.30 -1.18
C SER A 43 -1.45 -5.53 -0.30
N ILE A 44 -1.59 -4.22 -0.29
CA ILE A 44 -0.85 -3.32 0.58
C ILE A 44 -1.82 -2.42 1.32
N THR A 45 -1.64 -2.29 2.63
CA THR A 45 -2.42 -1.39 3.47
C THR A 45 -1.58 -0.20 3.85
N VAL A 46 -2.09 0.99 3.52
CA VAL A 46 -1.47 2.28 3.77
C VAL A 46 -2.30 3.02 4.81
N GLN A 47 -1.70 3.34 5.95
CA GLN A 47 -2.30 4.18 6.95
C GLN A 47 -1.94 5.66 6.69
N LYS A 48 -2.98 6.48 6.55
CA LYS A 48 -2.83 7.92 6.38
C LYS A 48 -2.32 8.55 7.68
N ALA A 49 -1.25 9.33 7.59
CA ALA A 49 -0.71 10.11 8.71
C ALA A 49 -1.60 11.29 9.11
#